data_AF-A0AAD3H5J3-F1
#
_entry.id   AF-A0AAD3H5J3-F1
#
_cell.length_a   1.000
_cell.length_b   1.000
_cell.length_c   1.000
_cell.angle_alpha   90.00
_cell.angle_beta   90.00
_cell.angle_gamma   90.00
#
_symmetry.space_group_name_H-M   'P 1'
#
loop_
_entity.id
_entity.type
_entity.pdbx_description
1 polymer ?
#
loop_
_entity_poly.entity_id
_entity_poly.type
_entity_poly.pdbx_seq_one_letter_code
_entity_poly.pdbx_strand_id
1 'polypeptide(L)'
;MDDIPTFTAFVQNVLGVAVVRACTELVAYIPTFRRLMTISEEDIDRFISQVHSSNSGRAAAQRIVYGPALAANLKALSFTLKDRASCNALYDAAGLAALDQAQLALMQNYRDQALQDKDNDDAVTLPDIDVPKFTTDNYDDFILNS
;
A
#
# COMPACT_ATOMS: atom_id res chain seq x y z
N MET A 1 -16.02 -4.87 2.16
CA MET A 1 -14.69 -5.16 2.73
C MET A 1 -14.39 -6.65 2.85
N ASP A 2 -15.32 -7.46 3.37
CA ASP A 2 -15.13 -8.90 3.58
C ASP A 2 -15.84 -9.78 2.52
N ASP A 3 -16.34 -9.17 1.44
CA ASP A 3 -17.02 -9.87 0.37
C ASP A 3 -16.03 -10.54 -0.58
N ILE A 4 -15.90 -11.87 -0.45
CA ILE A 4 -15.01 -12.71 -1.25
C ILE A 4 -15.36 -12.68 -2.75
N PRO A 5 -16.65 -12.75 -3.17
CA PRO A 5 -17.02 -12.68 -4.58
C PRO A 5 -16.56 -11.39 -5.26
N THR A 6 -16.78 -10.23 -4.64
CA THR A 6 -16.34 -8.93 -5.18
C THR A 6 -14.82 -8.86 -5.29
N PHE A 7 -14.09 -9.32 -4.25
CA PHE A 7 -12.63 -9.35 -4.31
C PHE A 7 -12.11 -10.29 -5.41
N THR A 8 -12.73 -11.46 -5.55
CA THR A 8 -12.36 -12.44 -6.59
C THR A 8 -12.58 -11.86 -7.98
N ALA A 9 -13.72 -11.20 -8.21
CA ALA A 9 -14.01 -10.52 -9.48
C ALA A 9 -12.99 -9.40 -9.76
N PHE A 10 -12.62 -8.62 -8.74
CA PHE A 10 -11.58 -7.59 -8.86
C PHE A 10 -10.22 -8.19 -9.26
N VAL A 11 -9.79 -9.29 -8.62
CA VAL A 11 -8.53 -9.98 -8.94
C VAL A 11 -8.52 -10.48 -10.39
N GLN A 12 -9.62 -11.05 -10.86
CA GLN A 12 -9.72 -11.59 -12.21
C GLN A 12 -9.76 -10.49 -13.27
N ASN A 13 -10.66 -9.52 -13.07
CA ASN A 13 -11.02 -8.57 -14.12
C ASN A 13 -10.16 -7.31 -14.10
N VAL A 14 -9.68 -6.88 -12.93
CA VAL A 14 -8.97 -5.61 -12.76
C VAL A 14 -7.47 -5.85 -12.62
N LEU A 15 -7.06 -6.77 -11.75
CA LEU A 15 -5.65 -7.15 -11.60
C LEU A 15 -5.14 -8.05 -12.75
N GLY A 16 -6.02 -8.51 -13.64
CA GLY A 16 -5.68 -9.30 -14.82
C GLY A 16 -5.26 -10.74 -14.51
N VAL A 17 -5.63 -11.28 -13.34
CA VAL A 17 -5.32 -12.67 -12.97
C VAL A 17 -6.40 -13.62 -13.51
N ALA A 18 -6.46 -13.75 -14.84
CA ALA A 18 -7.48 -14.52 -15.53
C ALA A 18 -7.33 -16.04 -15.41
N VAL A 19 -6.12 -16.54 -15.11
CA VAL A 19 -5.87 -17.97 -14.94
C VAL A 19 -6.49 -18.43 -13.61
N VAL A 20 -7.48 -19.32 -13.68
CA VAL A 20 -8.26 -19.80 -12.52
C VAL A 20 -7.38 -20.24 -11.35
N ARG A 21 -6.32 -21.01 -11.63
CA ARG A 21 -5.40 -21.48 -10.58
C ARG A 21 -4.64 -20.34 -9.92
N ALA A 22 -4.15 -19.37 -10.70
CA ALA A 22 -3.45 -18.18 -10.21
C ALA A 22 -4.38 -17.34 -9.34
N CYS A 23 -5.61 -17.15 -9.80
CA CYS A 23 -6.64 -16.46 -9.01
C CYS A 23 -6.93 -17.21 -7.71
N THR A 24 -7.06 -18.55 -7.76
CA THR A 24 -7.35 -19.36 -6.57
C THR A 24 -6.23 -19.26 -5.53
N GLU A 25 -4.97 -19.31 -5.96
CA GLU A 25 -3.82 -19.22 -5.05
C GLU A 25 -3.69 -17.83 -4.43
N LEU A 26 -3.94 -16.77 -5.21
CA LEU A 26 -3.99 -15.40 -4.70
C LEU A 26 -5.14 -15.19 -3.72
N VAL A 27 -6.36 -15.60 -4.06
CA VAL A 27 -7.55 -15.46 -3.21
C VAL A 27 -7.45 -16.33 -1.95
N ALA A 28 -6.76 -17.47 -2.00
CA ALA A 28 -6.48 -18.26 -0.81
C ALA A 28 -5.55 -17.52 0.18
N TYR A 29 -4.58 -16.75 -0.34
CA TYR A 29 -3.67 -15.96 0.49
C TYR A 29 -4.30 -14.64 0.96
N ILE A 30 -5.05 -13.97 0.08
CA ILE A 30 -5.71 -12.68 0.29
C ILE A 30 -7.18 -12.83 -0.13
N PRO A 31 -8.10 -13.29 0.74
CA PRO A 31 -9.47 -13.58 0.34
C PRO A 31 -10.35 -12.34 0.21
N THR A 32 -9.95 -11.21 0.82
CA THR A 32 -10.79 -10.02 0.93
C THR A 32 -9.98 -8.73 0.89
N PHE A 33 -10.65 -7.61 0.58
CA PHE A 33 -10.06 -6.28 0.70
C PHE A 33 -9.59 -5.98 2.13
N ARG A 34 -10.33 -6.45 3.15
CA ARG A 34 -9.87 -6.33 4.54
C ARG A 34 -8.55 -7.06 4.78
N ARG A 35 -8.41 -8.30 4.28
CA ARG A 35 -7.15 -9.04 4.42
C ARG A 35 -5.99 -8.28 3.77
N LEU A 36 -6.21 -7.73 2.57
CA LEU A 36 -5.22 -6.93 1.84
C LEU A 36 -4.71 -5.72 2.66
N MET A 37 -5.57 -5.11 3.48
CA MET A 37 -5.17 -4.02 4.37
C MET A 37 -4.35 -4.50 5.58
N THR A 38 -4.41 -5.78 5.95
CA THR A 38 -3.70 -6.30 7.14
C THR A 38 -2.32 -6.87 6.84
N ILE A 39 -2.04 -7.20 5.58
CA ILE A 39 -0.74 -7.73 5.16
C ILE A 39 0.26 -6.59 4.89
N SER A 40 1.54 -6.85 5.12
CA SER A 40 2.61 -5.91 4.78
C SER A 40 2.89 -5.92 3.27
N GLU A 41 3.52 -4.86 2.76
CA GLU A 41 3.94 -4.84 1.37
C GLU A 41 5.03 -5.89 1.07
N GLU A 42 5.91 -6.15 2.04
CA GLU A 42 6.92 -7.20 1.98
C GLU A 42 6.29 -8.59 1.87
N ASP A 43 5.18 -8.82 2.56
CA ASP A 43 4.44 -10.09 2.50
C ASP A 43 3.82 -10.31 1.12
N ILE A 44 3.34 -9.24 0.47
CA ILE A 44 2.83 -9.30 -0.91
C ILE A 44 3.95 -9.71 -1.86
N ASP A 45 5.12 -9.07 -1.78
CA ASP A 45 6.27 -9.39 -2.63
C ASP A 45 6.79 -10.80 -2.40
N ARG A 46 6.90 -11.18 -1.12
CA ARG A 46 7.34 -12.51 -0.70
C ARG A 46 6.40 -13.59 -1.23
N PHE A 47 5.09 -13.39 -1.11
CA PHE A 47 4.10 -14.32 -1.66
C PHE A 47 4.27 -14.50 -3.17
N ILE A 48 4.33 -13.40 -3.93
CA ILE A 48 4.49 -13.46 -5.39
C ILE A 48 5.78 -14.18 -5.78
N SER A 49 6.88 -13.86 -5.10
CA SER A 49 8.19 -14.49 -5.31
C SER A 49 8.17 -15.99 -4.97
N GLN A 50 7.49 -16.39 -3.90
CA GLN A 50 7.33 -17.79 -3.51
C GLN A 50 6.49 -18.60 -4.52
N VAL A 51 5.44 -18.00 -5.07
CA VAL A 51 4.64 -18.65 -6.12
C VAL A 51 5.49 -18.85 -7.37
N HIS A 52 6.28 -17.85 -7.77
CA HIS A 52 7.18 -17.95 -8.91
C HIS A 52 8.29 -18.98 -8.69
N SER A 53 8.92 -19.02 -7.51
CA SER A 53 9.97 -20.01 -7.21
C SER A 53 9.44 -21.44 -7.20
N SER A 54 8.20 -21.62 -6.74
CA SER A 54 7.50 -22.90 -6.72
C SER A 54 7.17 -23.43 -8.12
N ASN A 55 7.23 -22.61 -9.17
CA ASN A 55 7.00 -23.06 -10.56
C ASN A 55 8.03 -24.08 -11.05
N SER A 56 9.23 -24.08 -10.47
CA SER A 56 10.27 -25.06 -10.78
C SER A 56 9.80 -26.51 -10.53
N GLY A 57 8.98 -26.73 -9.51
CA GLY A 57 8.37 -28.02 -9.19
C GLY A 57 7.05 -28.30 -9.90
N ARG A 58 6.52 -27.36 -10.70
CA ARG A 58 5.22 -27.50 -11.39
C ARG A 58 5.43 -27.97 -12.83
N ALA A 59 4.54 -28.84 -13.30
CA ALA A 59 4.43 -29.16 -14.73
C ALA A 59 4.20 -27.88 -15.55
N ALA A 60 4.68 -27.82 -16.79
CA ALA A 60 4.65 -26.60 -17.60
C ALA A 60 3.25 -25.96 -17.70
N ALA A 61 2.21 -26.78 -17.92
CA ALA A 61 0.81 -26.32 -17.99
C ALA A 61 0.21 -25.89 -16.64
N GLN A 62 0.93 -26.10 -15.53
CA GLN A 62 0.49 -25.80 -14.17
C GLN A 62 1.26 -24.64 -13.52
N ARG A 63 2.22 -24.05 -14.24
CA ARG A 63 3.00 -22.91 -13.76
C ARG A 63 2.11 -21.67 -13.65
N ILE A 64 2.35 -20.87 -12.61
CA ILE A 64 1.62 -19.64 -12.34
C ILE A 64 2.55 -18.47 -12.55
N VAL A 65 2.20 -17.60 -13.49
CA VAL A 65 2.95 -16.38 -13.78
C VAL A 65 2.01 -15.21 -13.57
N TYR A 66 2.20 -14.52 -12.44
CA TYR A 66 1.60 -13.22 -12.23
C TYR A 66 2.25 -12.15 -13.09
N GLY A 67 1.44 -11.20 -13.57
CA GLY A 67 1.94 -10.05 -14.33
C GLY A 67 2.78 -9.10 -13.48
N PRO A 68 3.70 -8.33 -14.08
CA PRO A 68 4.65 -7.48 -13.36
C PRO A 68 3.98 -6.37 -12.54
N ALA A 69 2.81 -5.88 -12.97
CA ALA A 69 2.07 -4.84 -12.27
C ALA A 69 1.26 -5.34 -11.06
N LEU A 70 1.14 -6.65 -10.84
CA LEU A 70 0.27 -7.21 -9.79
C LEU A 70 0.67 -6.70 -8.40
N ALA A 71 1.96 -6.79 -8.06
CA ALA A 71 2.46 -6.37 -6.76
C ALA A 71 2.20 -4.87 -6.53
N ALA A 72 2.55 -4.03 -7.51
CA ALA A 72 2.34 -2.59 -7.45
C ALA A 72 0.85 -2.23 -7.28
N ASN A 73 -0.05 -2.87 -8.03
CA ASN A 73 -1.49 -2.69 -7.91
C ASN A 73 -2.02 -3.07 -6.53
N LEU A 74 -1.61 -4.23 -5.99
CA LEU A 74 -2.03 -4.67 -4.66
C LEU A 74 -1.55 -3.73 -3.55
N LYS A 75 -0.30 -3.24 -3.65
CA LYS A 75 0.27 -2.28 -2.70
C LYS A 75 -0.42 -0.93 -2.77
N ALA A 76 -0.63 -0.38 -3.96
CA ALA A 76 -1.34 0.87 -4.16
C ALA A 76 -2.76 0.83 -3.62
N LEU A 77 -3.48 -0.28 -3.87
CA LEU A 77 -4.81 -0.49 -3.31
C LEU A 77 -4.75 -0.62 -1.78
N SER A 78 -3.83 -1.41 -1.23
CA SER A 78 -3.67 -1.57 0.23
C SER A 78 -3.40 -0.22 0.91
N PHE A 79 -2.48 0.58 0.36
CA PHE A 79 -2.16 1.92 0.82
C PHE A 79 -3.40 2.82 0.82
N THR A 80 -4.07 2.92 -0.33
CA THR A 80 -5.25 3.79 -0.50
C THR A 80 -6.40 3.41 0.45
N LEU A 81 -6.63 2.10 0.65
CA LEU A 81 -7.67 1.65 1.57
C LEU A 81 -7.31 1.94 3.02
N LYS A 82 -6.03 1.82 3.41
CA LYS A 82 -5.55 2.19 4.75
C LYS A 82 -5.69 3.68 5.00
N ASP A 83 -5.29 4.50 4.04
CA ASP A 83 -5.43 5.96 4.10
C ASP A 83 -6.89 6.37 4.27
N ARG A 84 -7.78 5.86 3.39
CA ARG A 84 -9.22 6.09 3.52
C ARG A 84 -9.81 5.59 4.84
N ALA A 85 -9.28 4.50 5.39
CA ALA A 85 -9.71 4.02 6.71
C ALA A 85 -9.34 5.01 7.81
N SER A 86 -8.15 5.62 7.74
CA SER A 86 -7.74 6.66 8.69
C SER A 86 -8.64 7.91 8.61
N CYS A 87 -9.19 8.20 7.43
CA CYS A 87 -10.15 9.28 7.20
C CYS A 87 -11.62 8.87 7.42
N ASN A 88 -11.91 7.66 7.91
CA ASN A 88 -13.28 7.12 8.02
C ASN A 88 -14.11 7.18 6.71
N ALA A 89 -13.44 7.07 5.56
CA ALA A 89 -14.01 7.22 4.23
C ALA A 89 -13.83 5.96 3.37
N LEU A 90 -13.96 4.79 3.98
CA LEU A 90 -13.84 3.51 3.28
C LEU A 90 -14.89 3.34 2.19
N TYR A 91 -14.50 2.71 1.09
CA TYR A 91 -15.45 2.31 0.06
C TYR A 91 -16.50 1.35 0.60
N ASP A 92 -17.74 1.56 0.16
CA ASP A 92 -18.81 0.58 0.30
C ASP A 92 -18.64 -0.57 -0.71
N ALA A 93 -19.56 -1.53 -0.69
CA ALA A 93 -19.49 -2.68 -1.59
C ALA A 93 -19.56 -2.29 -3.07
N ALA A 94 -20.38 -1.28 -3.41
CA ALA A 94 -20.53 -0.81 -4.79
C ALA A 94 -19.26 -0.11 -5.30
N GLY A 95 -18.65 0.74 -4.47
CA GLY A 95 -17.39 1.41 -4.77
C GLY A 95 -16.23 0.44 -4.97
N LEU A 96 -16.16 -0.62 -4.15
CA LEU A 96 -15.16 -1.69 -4.32
C LEU A 96 -15.37 -2.48 -5.61
N ALA A 97 -16.62 -2.76 -5.97
CA ALA A 97 -16.96 -3.47 -7.21
C ALA A 97 -16.72 -2.62 -8.47
N ALA A 98 -16.76 -1.29 -8.34
CA ALA A 98 -16.56 -0.34 -9.43
C ALA A 98 -15.08 0.05 -9.64
N LEU A 99 -14.14 -0.53 -8.87
CA LEU A 99 -12.72 -0.30 -9.07
C LEU A 99 -12.28 -0.80 -10.46
N ASP A 100 -11.49 0.01 -11.17
CA ASP A 100 -10.94 -0.33 -12.49
C ASP A 100 -9.43 -0.05 -12.57
N GLN A 101 -8.82 -0.32 -13.73
CA GLN A 101 -7.39 -0.11 -13.92
C GLN A 101 -6.98 1.37 -13.91
N ALA A 102 -7.84 2.28 -14.37
CA ALA A 102 -7.54 3.70 -14.36
C ALA A 102 -7.47 4.23 -12.92
N GLN A 103 -8.38 3.78 -12.06
CA GLN A 103 -8.35 4.09 -10.65
C GLN A 103 -7.12 3.50 -9.96
N LEU A 104 -6.69 2.28 -10.30
CA LEU A 104 -5.45 1.71 -9.77
C LEU A 104 -4.21 2.51 -10.17
N ALA A 105 -4.14 3.01 -11.40
CA ALA A 105 -3.05 3.88 -11.83
C ALA A 105 -3.02 5.20 -11.03
N LEU A 106 -4.18 5.79 -10.75
CA LEU A 106 -4.27 6.97 -9.87
C LEU A 106 -3.84 6.66 -8.43
N MET A 107 -4.23 5.50 -7.90
CA MET A 107 -3.81 5.04 -6.57
C MET A 107 -2.31 4.82 -6.48
N GLN A 108 -1.68 4.32 -7.55
CA GLN A 108 -0.22 4.18 -7.62
C GLN A 108 0.47 5.53 -7.57
N ASN A 109 0.07 6.47 -8.43
CA ASN A 109 0.64 7.82 -8.44
C ASN A 109 0.48 8.51 -7.07
N TYR A 110 -0.69 8.36 -6.45
CA TYR A 110 -0.95 8.90 -5.11
C TYR A 110 -0.03 8.29 -4.05
N ARG A 111 0.13 6.96 -4.05
CA ARG A 111 1.05 6.26 -3.14
C ARG A 111 2.50 6.73 -3.35
N ASP A 112 2.95 6.80 -4.60
CA ASP A 112 4.33 7.15 -4.91
C ASP A 112 4.65 8.59 -4.51
N GLN A 113 3.71 9.52 -4.72
CA GLN A 113 3.82 10.89 -4.22
C GLN A 113 3.91 10.92 -2.68
N ALA A 114 3.03 10.19 -1.98
CA ALA A 114 3.04 10.17 -0.52
C ALA A 114 4.33 9.57 0.07
N LEU A 115 4.93 8.58 -0.60
CA LEU A 115 6.23 8.04 -0.23
C LEU A 115 7.35 9.06 -0.46
N GLN A 116 7.33 9.76 -1.59
CA GLN A 116 8.30 10.80 -1.89
C GLN A 116 8.21 11.96 -0.90
N ASP A 117 6.99 12.39 -0.54
CA ASP A 117 6.77 13.46 0.45
C ASP A 117 7.32 13.05 1.82
N LYS A 118 7.09 11.79 2.23
CA LYS A 118 7.68 11.25 3.45
C LYS A 118 9.21 11.23 3.41
N ASP A 119 9.80 10.76 2.32
CA ASP A 119 11.27 10.74 2.16
C ASP A 119 11.85 12.16 2.21
N ASN A 120 11.14 13.14 1.65
CA ASN A 120 11.51 14.54 1.73
C ASN A 120 11.43 15.07 3.17
N ASP A 121 10.33 14.80 3.88
CA ASP A 121 10.13 15.21 5.28
C ASP A 121 11.20 14.60 6.19
N ASP A 122 11.53 13.32 6.00
CA ASP A 122 12.59 12.61 6.73
C ASP A 122 14.00 13.17 6.40
N ALA A 123 14.17 13.78 5.21
CA ALA A 123 15.42 14.42 4.79
C ALA A 123 15.55 15.87 5.26
N VAL A 124 14.48 16.53 5.72
CA VAL A 124 14.57 17.88 6.29
C VAL A 124 15.26 17.84 7.64
N THR A 125 16.53 18.21 7.69
CA THR A 125 17.17 18.57 8.95
C THR A 125 16.70 19.96 9.36
N LEU A 126 16.09 20.06 10.55
CA LEU A 126 15.81 21.35 11.17
C LEU A 126 17.11 22.17 11.19
N PRO A 127 17.06 23.47 10.84
CA PRO A 127 18.24 24.31 10.96
C PRO A 127 18.72 24.28 12.41
N ASP A 128 20.04 24.25 12.62
CA ASP A 128 20.64 24.47 13.94
C ASP A 128 20.21 25.87 14.41
N ILE A 129 19.19 25.91 15.26
CA ILE A 129 18.80 27.12 15.97
C ILE A 129 19.78 27.23 17.13
N ASP A 130 20.62 28.27 17.12
CA ASP A 130 21.43 28.63 18.28
C ASP A 130 20.48 29.12 19.37
N VAL A 131 20.00 28.19 20.21
CA VAL A 131 19.14 28.52 21.34
C VAL A 131 20.01 29.29 22.33
N PRO A 132 19.69 30.57 22.61
CA PRO A 132 20.47 31.35 23.56
C PRO A 132 20.50 30.60 24.89
N LYS A 133 21.70 30.23 25.33
CA LYS A 133 21.84 29.64 26.67
C LYS A 133 21.43 30.71 27.68
N PHE A 134 20.58 30.33 28.62
CA PHE A 134 20.32 31.18 29.78
C PHE A 134 21.65 31.39 30.52
N THR A 135 22.13 32.63 30.52
CA THR A 135 23.30 33.09 31.26
C THR A 135 22.85 34.14 32.28
N THR A 136 23.68 34.41 33.28
CA THR A 136 23.40 35.47 34.26
C THR A 136 23.29 36.86 33.62
N ASP A 137 23.83 37.04 32.41
CA ASP A 137 23.92 38.34 31.74
C ASP A 137 22.70 38.63 30.84
N ASN A 138 21.90 37.61 30.49
CA ASN A 138 20.70 37.76 29.65
C ASN A 138 19.38 37.51 30.42
N TYR A 139 19.46 37.42 31.75
CA TYR A 139 18.33 37.20 32.66
C TYR A 139 17.33 38.36 32.62
N ASP A 140 17.81 39.61 32.68
CA ASP A 140 16.94 40.80 32.73
C ASP A 140 16.19 41.02 31.39
N ASP A 141 16.81 40.73 30.25
CA ASP A 141 16.19 40.83 28.92
C ASP A 141 15.07 39.79 28.71
N PHE A 142 15.13 38.65 29.41
CA PHE A 142 14.10 37.61 29.36
C PHE A 142 12.86 37.97 30.18
N ILE A 143 13.05 38.62 31.34
CA ILE A 143 11.96 39.02 32.25
C ILE A 143 11.23 40.28 31.76
N LEU A 144 11.91 41.18 31.03
CA LEU A 144 11.29 42.40 30.48
C LEU A 144 10.37 42.16 29.26
N ASN A 145 10.50 41.01 28.59
CA ASN A 145 9.74 40.67 27.38
C ASN A 145 8.84 39.42 27.53
N SER A 146 8.64 38.92 28.76
CA SER A 146 7.65 37.86 29.10
C SER A 146 6.41 38.42 29.77
#